data_AF-A0A3D1TD23-F1
#
_entry.id   AF-A0A3D1TD23-F1
#
_cell.length_a   1.000
_cell.length_b   1.000
_cell.length_c   1.000
_cell.angle_alpha   90.00
_cell.angle_beta   90.00
_cell.angle_gamma   90.00
#
_symmetry.space_group_name_H-M   'P 1'
#
loop_
_entity.id
_entity.type
_entity.pdbx_description
1 polymer ?
#
loop_
_entity_poly.entity_id
_entity_poly.type
_entity_poly.pdbx_seq_one_letter_code
_entity_poly.pdbx_strand_id
1 'polypeptide(L)'
;MTPGPTIIRRCSACGKHIAQRTIGSGNTIGARFWTDGKQDAPMLPDQPWLIKCPHCSTLGWIDEQEPIGEIDRWRARIEAADKFRDARSGTGPTLPEYIAFLSAGVESGEKERYVRLRIWWAGNDTRRYRDHAKPLTEVEAANLRAFSALCDEKDDNDRLMKAEAFRELGMFEEAEGLLATQFEEEFMKAVGIIRSLNQNRNAAVAEMKFR
;
A
#
# COMPACT_ATOMS: atom_id res chain seq x y z
N MET A 1 14.52 -13.85 2.28
CA MET A 1 13.11 -14.02 2.66
C MET A 1 12.85 -15.50 2.76
N THR A 2 12.33 -15.95 3.91
CA THR A 2 11.78 -17.31 4.04
C THR A 2 10.26 -17.21 3.90
N PRO A 3 9.65 -17.96 2.95
CA PRO A 3 8.20 -18.05 2.88
C PRO A 3 7.65 -18.64 4.17
N GLY A 4 6.54 -18.07 4.64
CA GLY A 4 5.74 -18.68 5.68
C GLY A 4 4.81 -19.74 5.09
N PRO A 5 3.94 -20.32 5.92
CA PRO A 5 2.93 -21.22 5.42
C PRO A 5 1.94 -20.54 4.47
N THR A 6 1.36 -21.29 3.54
CA THR A 6 0.29 -20.77 2.70
C THR A 6 -1.05 -21.04 3.38
N ILE A 7 -1.72 -19.97 3.82
CA ILE A 7 -3.05 -20.07 4.42
C ILE A 7 -4.07 -20.20 3.28
N ILE A 8 -4.92 -21.22 3.35
CA ILE A 8 -6.02 -21.41 2.42
C ILE A 8 -7.28 -20.81 3.03
N ARG A 9 -7.86 -19.85 2.33
CA ARG A 9 -9.07 -19.16 2.75
C ARG A 9 -10.22 -19.43 1.80
N ARG A 10 -11.44 -19.48 2.33
CA ARG A 10 -12.67 -19.60 1.54
C ARG A 10 -13.19 -18.21 1.18
N CYS A 11 -13.39 -17.97 -0.11
CA CYS A 11 -14.01 -16.72 -0.59
C CYS A 11 -15.47 -16.65 -0.13
N SER A 12 -15.85 -15.58 0.56
CA SER A 12 -17.24 -15.38 1.02
C SER A 12 -18.26 -15.25 -0.13
N ALA A 13 -17.83 -14.76 -1.29
CA ALA A 13 -18.71 -14.51 -2.44
C ALA A 13 -18.97 -15.76 -3.30
N CYS A 14 -17.98 -16.64 -3.50
CA CYS A 14 -18.11 -17.78 -4.41
C CYS A 14 -17.77 -19.15 -3.79
N GLY A 15 -17.33 -19.18 -2.53
CA GLY A 15 -16.97 -20.41 -1.81
C GLY A 15 -15.66 -21.07 -2.25
N LYS A 16 -15.01 -20.60 -3.32
CA LYS A 16 -13.75 -21.17 -3.83
C LYS A 16 -12.54 -20.74 -3.00
N HIS A 17 -11.45 -21.50 -3.15
CA HIS A 17 -10.25 -21.38 -2.33
C HIS A 17 -9.28 -20.31 -2.84
N ILE A 18 -8.84 -19.47 -1.91
CA ILE A 18 -7.83 -18.42 -2.10
C ILE A 18 -6.56 -18.84 -1.34
N ALA A 19 -5.42 -18.88 -2.04
CA ALA A 19 -4.13 -19.17 -1.46
C ALA A 19 -3.42 -17.88 -1.04
N GLN A 20 -3.46 -17.57 0.26
CA GLN A 20 -2.71 -16.47 0.88
C GLN A 20 -1.29 -16.95 1.20
N ARG A 21 -0.31 -16.43 0.46
CA ARG A 21 1.11 -16.66 0.77
C ARG A 21 1.51 -15.74 1.92
N THR A 22 2.13 -16.29 2.96
CA THR A 22 2.66 -15.50 4.07
C THR A 22 4.19 -15.46 4.02
N ILE A 23 4.78 -14.59 4.84
CA ILE A 23 6.23 -14.43 5.00
C ILE A 23 6.57 -14.90 6.40
N GLY A 24 7.50 -15.86 6.51
CA GLY A 24 8.01 -16.33 7.79
C GLY A 24 9.13 -15.42 8.30
N SER A 25 9.99 -14.94 7.39
CA SER A 25 10.99 -13.92 7.69
C SER A 25 11.36 -13.13 6.43
N GLY A 26 11.52 -11.82 6.58
CA GLY A 26 11.92 -10.90 5.53
C GLY A 26 12.86 -9.82 6.06
N ASN A 27 13.51 -9.10 5.15
CA ASN A 27 14.32 -7.93 5.47
C ASN A 27 14.16 -6.88 4.37
N THR A 28 14.63 -5.66 4.63
CA THR A 28 14.57 -4.52 3.72
C THR A 28 15.87 -4.29 2.96
N ILE A 29 16.76 -5.30 2.88
CA ILE A 29 18.01 -5.19 2.11
C ILE A 29 17.66 -5.05 0.63
N GLY A 30 18.14 -3.97 0.00
CA GLY A 30 17.83 -3.63 -1.38
C GLY A 30 16.43 -3.06 -1.58
N ALA A 31 15.74 -2.65 -0.50
CA ALA A 31 14.46 -1.97 -0.60
C ALA A 31 14.63 -0.57 -1.19
N ARG A 32 13.63 -0.16 -1.96
CA ARG A 32 13.46 1.22 -2.43
C ARG A 32 12.33 1.85 -1.64
N PHE A 33 12.59 3.02 -1.09
CA PHE A 33 11.62 3.79 -0.32
C PHE A 33 11.19 4.99 -1.13
N TRP A 34 9.90 5.31 -1.11
CA TRP A 34 9.33 6.43 -1.85
C TRP A 34 8.78 7.46 -0.87
N THR A 35 8.79 8.73 -1.28
CA THR A 35 8.33 9.85 -0.43
C THR A 35 6.87 9.72 0.00
N ASP A 36 6.02 9.05 -0.78
CA ASP A 36 4.62 8.72 -0.44
C ASP A 36 4.45 7.47 0.44
N GLY A 37 5.52 7.06 1.12
CA GLY A 37 5.53 5.93 2.05
C GLY A 37 5.48 4.55 1.39
N LYS A 38 5.46 4.46 0.05
CA LYS A 38 5.56 3.15 -0.61
C LYS A 38 6.95 2.55 -0.40
N GLN A 39 6.98 1.25 -0.13
CA GLN A 39 8.21 0.46 -0.04
C GLN A 39 8.18 -0.66 -1.07
N ASP A 40 9.18 -0.69 -1.96
CA ASP A 40 9.44 -1.83 -2.84
C ASP A 40 10.60 -2.64 -2.28
N ALA A 41 10.30 -3.70 -1.52
CA ALA A 41 11.30 -4.56 -0.88
C ALA A 41 11.26 -5.98 -1.46
N PRO A 42 12.27 -6.41 -2.24
CA PRO A 42 12.31 -7.76 -2.83
C PRO A 42 12.26 -8.89 -1.78
N MET A 43 12.82 -8.62 -0.60
CA MET A 43 12.92 -9.57 0.51
C MET A 43 11.83 -9.41 1.57
N LEU A 44 10.91 -8.47 1.38
CA LEU A 44 9.72 -8.26 2.21
C LEU A 44 8.57 -7.77 1.30
N PRO A 45 8.06 -8.63 0.40
CA PRO A 45 7.06 -8.22 -0.58
C PRO A 45 5.73 -7.81 0.08
N ASP A 46 5.01 -6.89 -0.57
CA ASP A 46 3.70 -6.40 -0.12
C ASP A 46 2.70 -7.55 0.08
N GLN A 47 1.98 -7.49 1.20
CA GLN A 47 0.87 -8.38 1.52
C GLN A 47 -0.42 -7.56 1.54
N PRO A 48 -1.12 -7.44 0.40
CA PRO A 48 -2.31 -6.61 0.32
C PRO A 48 -3.42 -7.11 1.24
N TRP A 49 -4.01 -6.19 2.00
CA TRP A 49 -5.15 -6.47 2.87
C TRP A 49 -6.43 -6.65 2.06
N LEU A 50 -6.66 -5.77 1.06
CA LEU A 50 -7.74 -5.91 0.09
C LEU A 50 -7.26 -6.71 -1.12
N ILE A 51 -7.93 -7.82 -1.41
CA ILE A 51 -7.56 -8.70 -2.52
C ILE A 51 -8.72 -8.89 -3.50
N LYS A 52 -8.38 -9.16 -4.76
CA LYS A 52 -9.30 -9.65 -5.78
C LYS A 52 -9.30 -11.17 -5.79
N CYS A 53 -10.49 -11.76 -5.64
CA CYS A 53 -10.65 -13.20 -5.73
C CYS A 53 -10.27 -13.69 -7.14
N PRO A 54 -9.38 -14.70 -7.27
CA PRO A 54 -8.93 -15.20 -8.57
C PRO A 54 -10.00 -16.02 -9.32
N HIS A 55 -11.16 -16.26 -8.71
CA HIS A 55 -12.21 -17.10 -9.28
C HIS A 55 -13.47 -16.33 -9.70
N CYS A 56 -13.89 -15.34 -8.92
CA CYS A 56 -15.10 -14.54 -9.19
C CYS A 56 -14.81 -13.04 -9.35
N SER A 57 -13.54 -12.62 -9.20
CA SER A 57 -13.12 -11.22 -9.30
C SER A 57 -13.72 -10.27 -8.26
N THR A 58 -14.52 -10.77 -7.31
CA THR A 58 -15.02 -9.98 -6.17
C THR A 58 -13.85 -9.54 -5.29
N LEU A 59 -13.88 -8.29 -4.85
CA LEU A 59 -12.93 -7.76 -3.89
C LEU A 59 -13.36 -8.12 -2.47
N GLY A 60 -12.39 -8.44 -1.62
CA GLY A 60 -12.64 -8.74 -0.22
C GLY A 60 -11.40 -8.57 0.63
N TRP A 61 -11.62 -8.29 1.92
CA TRP A 61 -10.55 -8.21 2.91
C TRP A 61 -10.05 -9.62 3.22
N ILE A 62 -8.74 -9.84 3.14
CA ILE A 62 -8.16 -11.18 3.23
C ILE A 62 -8.32 -11.80 4.62
N ASP A 63 -8.26 -10.99 5.67
CA ASP A 63 -8.44 -11.39 7.07
C ASP A 63 -9.89 -11.79 7.38
N GLU A 64 -10.86 -11.25 6.65
CA GLU A 64 -12.30 -11.61 6.75
C GLU A 64 -12.68 -12.87 5.97
N GLN A 65 -11.78 -13.41 5.15
CA GLN A 65 -12.04 -14.68 4.47
C GLN A 65 -11.73 -15.84 5.43
N GLU A 66 -12.68 -16.77 5.59
CA GLU A 66 -12.55 -17.91 6.53
C GLU A 66 -11.30 -18.75 6.24
N PRO A 67 -10.37 -18.95 7.20
CA PRO A 67 -9.24 -19.85 7.03
C PRO A 67 -9.71 -21.31 7.18
N ILE A 68 -9.52 -22.12 6.14
CA ILE A 68 -9.98 -23.51 6.09
C ILE A 68 -8.85 -24.54 6.10
N GLY A 69 -7.60 -24.06 6.08
CA GLY A 69 -6.43 -24.91 6.13
C GLY A 69 -5.14 -24.16 5.86
N GLU A 70 -4.04 -24.90 5.94
CA GLU A 70 -2.69 -24.40 5.77
C GLU A 70 -1.86 -25.41 4.99
N ILE A 71 -0.99 -24.92 4.11
CA ILE A 71 0.02 -25.72 3.43
C ILE A 71 1.39 -25.26 3.93
N ASP A 72 1.99 -26.09 4.79
CA ASP A 72 3.38 -25.92 5.19
C ASP A 72 4.29 -26.39 4.03
N ARG A 73 5.12 -25.46 3.54
CA ARG A 73 6.06 -25.73 2.45
C ARG A 73 7.15 -26.73 2.83
N TRP A 74 7.41 -26.93 4.12
CA TRP A 74 8.49 -27.78 4.61
C TRP A 74 8.06 -29.19 5.00
N ARG A 75 6.78 -29.42 5.36
CA ARG A 75 6.34 -30.69 5.99
C ARG A 75 5.39 -31.58 5.20
N ALA A 76 4.62 -31.09 4.22
CA ALA A 76 3.70 -31.98 3.48
C ALA A 76 3.28 -31.43 2.11
N ARG A 77 4.12 -31.63 1.08
CA ARG A 77 3.84 -31.12 -0.27
C ARG A 77 2.87 -31.98 -1.08
N ILE A 78 2.61 -33.23 -0.67
CA ILE A 78 1.87 -34.21 -1.48
C ILE A 78 0.40 -34.28 -1.03
N GLU A 79 0.11 -34.53 0.25
CA GLU A 79 -1.29 -34.67 0.74
C GLU A 79 -2.07 -33.34 0.78
N ALA A 80 -1.41 -32.25 1.17
CA ALA A 80 -2.07 -30.93 1.25
C ALA A 80 -2.32 -30.30 -0.14
N ALA A 81 -1.51 -30.66 -1.14
CA ALA A 81 -1.68 -30.17 -2.51
C ALA A 81 -2.91 -30.79 -3.19
N ASP A 82 -3.23 -32.05 -2.90
CA ASP A 82 -4.43 -32.70 -3.43
C ASP A 82 -5.73 -32.15 -2.82
N LYS A 83 -5.71 -31.83 -1.51
CA LYS A 83 -6.88 -31.28 -0.80
C LYS A 83 -7.31 -29.89 -1.30
N PHE A 84 -6.36 -29.07 -1.77
CA PHE A 84 -6.58 -27.68 -2.18
C PHE A 84 -6.08 -27.40 -3.60
N ARG A 85 -6.22 -28.36 -4.51
CA ARG A 85 -5.75 -28.29 -5.93
C ARG A 85 -6.25 -27.07 -6.71
N ASP A 86 -7.39 -26.53 -6.33
CA ASP A 86 -8.09 -25.42 -6.94
C ASP A 86 -7.80 -24.07 -6.26
N ALA A 87 -6.98 -24.06 -5.20
CA ALA A 87 -6.55 -22.83 -4.54
C ALA A 87 -5.63 -22.00 -5.44
N ARG A 88 -5.97 -20.72 -5.62
CA ARG A 88 -5.21 -19.76 -6.43
C ARG A 88 -4.90 -18.52 -5.60
N SER A 89 -3.75 -17.89 -5.85
CA SER A 89 -3.42 -16.64 -5.16
C SER A 89 -4.26 -15.49 -5.71
N GLY A 90 -4.87 -14.73 -4.81
CA GLY A 90 -5.51 -13.46 -5.17
C GLY A 90 -4.47 -12.42 -5.59
N THR A 91 -4.93 -11.40 -6.30
CA THR A 91 -4.11 -10.25 -6.70
C THR A 91 -4.62 -8.98 -6.03
N GLY A 92 -3.78 -7.95 -5.94
CA GLY A 92 -4.24 -6.62 -5.52
C GLY A 92 -5.22 -6.03 -6.54
N PRO A 93 -6.22 -5.24 -6.11
CA PRO A 93 -7.04 -4.44 -7.01
C PRO A 93 -6.21 -3.48 -7.88
N THR A 94 -6.75 -3.14 -9.04
CA THR A 94 -6.24 -2.06 -9.89
C THR A 94 -6.72 -0.69 -9.40
N LEU A 95 -6.12 0.41 -9.88
CA LEU A 95 -6.54 1.77 -9.52
C LEU A 95 -8.06 2.02 -9.72
N PRO A 96 -8.66 1.70 -10.89
CA PRO A 96 -10.12 1.84 -11.07
C PRO A 96 -10.94 0.97 -10.11
N GLU A 97 -10.47 -0.23 -9.80
CA GLU A 97 -11.14 -1.15 -8.87
C GLU A 97 -11.12 -0.59 -7.44
N TYR A 98 -10.01 0.00 -6.98
CA TYR A 98 -9.97 0.67 -5.67
C TYR A 98 -10.91 1.88 -5.61
N ILE A 99 -10.93 2.72 -6.66
CA ILE A 99 -11.81 3.89 -6.72
C ILE A 99 -13.28 3.47 -6.65
N ALA A 100 -13.66 2.45 -7.42
CA ALA A 100 -15.02 1.90 -7.40
C ALA A 100 -15.38 1.31 -6.03
N PHE A 101 -14.45 0.57 -5.41
CA PHE A 101 -14.63 0.00 -4.08
C PHE A 101 -14.82 1.08 -3.01
N LEU A 102 -13.99 2.14 -3.03
CA LEU A 102 -14.11 3.27 -2.13
C LEU A 102 -15.45 4.00 -2.30
N SER A 103 -15.89 4.18 -3.56
CA SER A 103 -17.15 4.86 -3.88
C SER A 103 -18.40 4.06 -3.45
N ALA A 104 -18.29 2.73 -3.36
CA ALA A 104 -19.36 1.87 -2.85
C ALA A 104 -19.51 1.94 -1.31
N GLY A 105 -18.55 2.56 -0.62
CA GLY A 105 -18.52 2.69 0.83
C GLY A 105 -17.59 1.67 1.48
N VAL A 106 -16.87 2.12 2.51
CA VAL A 106 -15.94 1.30 3.30
C VAL A 106 -16.35 1.40 4.77
N GLU A 107 -16.41 0.25 5.45
CA GLU A 107 -17.07 0.11 6.75
C GLU A 107 -16.31 0.73 7.94
N SER A 108 -14.99 0.94 7.82
CA SER A 108 -14.17 1.49 8.91
C SER A 108 -13.18 2.55 8.41
N GLY A 109 -12.85 3.51 9.27
CA GLY A 109 -11.88 4.57 8.97
C GLY A 109 -10.48 4.04 8.68
N GLU A 110 -10.08 2.93 9.31
CA GLU A 110 -8.79 2.27 9.04
C GLU A 110 -8.76 1.66 7.64
N LYS A 111 -9.82 0.93 7.25
CA LYS A 111 -9.96 0.34 5.92
C LYS A 111 -10.06 1.43 4.85
N GLU A 112 -10.76 2.53 5.14
CA GLU A 112 -10.83 3.68 4.25
C GLU A 112 -9.43 4.29 4.04
N ARG A 113 -8.70 4.57 5.14
CA ARG A 113 -7.32 5.06 5.09
C ARG A 113 -6.42 4.14 4.27
N TYR A 114 -6.53 2.83 4.47
CA TYR A 114 -5.83 1.83 3.65
C TYR A 114 -6.17 1.96 2.17
N VAL A 115 -7.46 1.95 1.79
CA VAL A 115 -7.87 2.04 0.37
C VAL A 115 -7.37 3.34 -0.26
N ARG A 116 -7.48 4.47 0.44
CA ARG A 116 -7.00 5.77 -0.05
C ARG A 116 -5.48 5.80 -0.28
N LEU A 117 -4.71 5.19 0.63
CA LEU A 117 -3.27 5.00 0.46
C LEU A 117 -2.96 4.10 -0.76
N ARG A 118 -3.73 3.03 -0.96
CA ARG A 118 -3.56 2.16 -2.14
C ARG A 118 -3.89 2.86 -3.46
N ILE A 119 -4.91 3.73 -3.46
CA ILE A 119 -5.23 4.58 -4.62
C ILE A 119 -4.06 5.52 -4.92
N TRP A 120 -3.52 6.17 -3.88
CA TRP A 120 -2.37 7.06 -4.01
C TRP A 120 -1.16 6.33 -4.62
N TRP A 121 -0.79 5.18 -4.05
CA TRP A 121 0.32 4.37 -4.57
C TRP A 121 0.08 3.88 -6.00
N ALA A 122 -1.12 3.38 -6.31
CA ALA A 122 -1.45 2.83 -7.62
C ALA A 122 -1.46 3.91 -8.71
N GLY A 123 -1.90 5.14 -8.40
CA GLY A 123 -1.75 6.29 -9.30
C GLY A 123 -0.28 6.58 -9.58
N ASN A 124 0.52 6.62 -8.53
CA ASN A 124 1.93 6.96 -8.61
C ASN A 124 2.84 5.88 -9.20
N ASP A 125 2.40 4.63 -9.27
CA ASP A 125 3.19 3.55 -9.89
C ASP A 125 3.54 3.86 -11.35
N THR A 126 2.69 4.61 -12.05
CA THR A 126 2.97 5.06 -13.41
C THR A 126 3.94 6.24 -13.50
N ARG A 127 4.10 7.00 -12.41
CA ARG A 127 4.94 8.21 -12.29
C ARG A 127 6.36 7.88 -11.79
N ARG A 128 6.51 6.86 -10.95
CA ARG A 128 7.78 6.44 -10.31
C ARG A 128 8.92 6.11 -11.27
N TYR A 129 8.61 5.63 -12.48
CA TYR A 129 9.61 5.06 -13.40
C TYR A 129 9.72 5.81 -14.74
N ARG A 130 9.14 7.01 -14.86
CA ARG A 130 9.12 7.78 -16.12
C ARG A 130 9.62 9.21 -15.91
N ASP A 131 10.44 9.69 -16.84
CA ASP A 131 11.04 11.05 -16.80
C ASP A 131 10.02 12.19 -17.01
N HIS A 132 8.78 11.87 -17.40
CA HIS A 132 7.69 12.84 -17.58
C HIS A 132 6.41 12.33 -16.91
N ALA A 133 6.35 12.46 -15.59
CA ALA A 133 5.18 12.11 -14.81
C ALA A 133 3.97 12.92 -15.26
N LYS A 134 2.87 12.21 -15.57
CA LYS A 134 1.59 12.88 -15.82
C LYS A 134 1.14 13.58 -14.53
N PRO A 135 0.53 14.77 -14.61
CA PRO A 135 -0.11 15.40 -13.47
C PRO A 135 -1.13 14.46 -12.78
N LEU A 136 -1.47 14.77 -11.53
CA LEU A 136 -2.61 14.14 -10.89
C LEU A 136 -3.88 14.42 -11.68
N THR A 137 -4.71 13.39 -11.85
CA THR A 137 -6.11 13.58 -12.28
C THR A 137 -6.92 14.15 -11.12
N GLU A 138 -8.08 14.75 -11.40
CA GLU A 138 -8.94 15.27 -10.33
C GLU A 138 -9.41 14.19 -9.35
N VAL A 139 -9.58 12.95 -9.82
CA VAL A 139 -9.95 11.83 -8.94
C VAL A 139 -8.80 11.49 -7.98
N GLU A 140 -7.56 11.47 -8.47
CA GLU A 140 -6.39 11.24 -7.62
C GLU A 140 -6.17 12.39 -6.64
N ALA A 141 -6.30 13.64 -7.10
CA ALA A 141 -6.17 14.83 -6.25
C ALA A 141 -7.27 14.87 -5.16
N ALA A 142 -8.52 14.55 -5.52
CA ALA A 142 -9.61 14.44 -4.55
C ALA A 142 -9.36 13.32 -3.52
N ASN A 143 -8.86 12.16 -3.97
CA ASN A 143 -8.47 11.08 -3.07
C ASN A 143 -7.36 11.53 -2.10
N LEU A 144 -6.35 12.24 -2.60
CA LEU A 144 -5.20 12.67 -1.80
C LEU A 144 -5.59 13.73 -0.77
N ARG A 145 -6.48 14.68 -1.12
CA ARG A 145 -7.08 15.62 -0.15
C ARG A 145 -7.84 14.87 0.94
N ALA A 146 -8.67 13.90 0.55
CA ALA A 146 -9.43 13.12 1.52
C ALA A 146 -8.53 12.22 2.40
N PHE A 147 -7.46 11.64 1.86
CA PHE A 147 -6.45 10.94 2.63
C PHE A 147 -5.78 11.86 3.65
N SER A 148 -5.35 13.06 3.21
CA SER A 148 -4.67 14.03 4.07
C SER A 148 -5.53 14.50 5.25
N ALA A 149 -6.86 14.48 5.10
CA ALA A 149 -7.82 14.80 6.16
C ALA A 149 -7.94 13.69 7.22
N LEU A 150 -7.51 12.46 6.92
CA LEU A 150 -7.49 11.33 7.87
C LEU A 150 -6.19 11.24 8.67
N CYS A 151 -5.16 12.01 8.30
CA CYS A 151 -3.86 12.00 8.99
C CYS A 151 -3.91 12.80 10.30
N ASP A 152 -3.40 12.21 11.39
CA ASP A 152 -3.20 12.91 12.66
C ASP A 152 -1.86 13.65 12.69
N GLU A 153 -1.88 14.97 12.80
CA GLU A 153 -0.67 15.80 12.83
C GLU A 153 0.17 15.63 14.11
N LYS A 154 -0.39 14.99 15.15
CA LYS A 154 0.33 14.66 16.37
C LYS A 154 1.22 13.42 16.21
N ASP A 155 0.90 12.55 15.26
CA ASP A 155 1.73 11.42 14.89
C ASP A 155 2.71 11.85 13.80
N ASP A 156 4.00 11.62 14.03
CA ASP A 156 5.05 12.12 13.13
C ASP A 156 5.00 11.46 11.76
N ASN A 157 4.64 10.18 11.68
CA ASN A 157 4.49 9.49 10.41
C ASN A 157 3.29 10.04 9.63
N ASP A 158 2.14 10.21 10.26
CA ASP A 158 0.96 10.79 9.62
C ASP A 158 1.18 12.24 9.20
N ARG A 159 1.86 13.04 10.02
CA ARG A 159 2.22 14.42 9.65
C ARG A 159 3.15 14.44 8.44
N LEU A 160 4.14 13.54 8.37
CA LEU A 160 5.04 13.43 7.21
C LEU A 160 4.28 13.01 5.95
N MET A 161 3.38 12.03 6.04
CA MET A 161 2.54 11.58 4.93
C MET A 161 1.59 12.70 4.47
N LYS A 162 1.05 13.49 5.39
CA LYS A 162 0.21 14.66 5.08
C LYS A 162 1.00 15.76 4.36
N ALA A 163 2.21 16.06 4.82
CA ALA A 163 3.09 17.02 4.18
C ALA A 163 3.43 16.60 2.74
N GLU A 164 3.73 15.32 2.54
CA GLU A 164 3.97 14.76 1.20
C GLU A 164 2.72 14.86 0.31
N ALA A 165 1.54 14.54 0.85
CA ALA A 165 0.28 14.67 0.13
C ALA A 165 0.04 16.11 -0.33
N PHE A 166 0.30 17.10 0.52
CA PHE A 166 0.21 18.52 0.17
C PHE A 166 1.25 18.92 -0.89
N ARG A 167 2.49 18.44 -0.78
CA ARG A 167 3.53 18.69 -1.77
C ARG A 167 3.11 18.18 -3.16
N GLU A 168 2.58 16.97 -3.25
CA GLU A 168 2.13 16.39 -4.52
C GLU A 168 0.87 17.09 -5.08
N LEU A 169 0.02 17.63 -4.22
CA LEU A 169 -1.08 18.53 -4.61
C LEU A 169 -0.61 19.93 -5.06
N GLY A 170 0.68 20.25 -4.92
CA GLY A 170 1.24 21.58 -5.21
C GLY A 170 0.98 22.62 -4.11
N MET A 171 0.50 22.19 -2.94
CA MET A 171 0.27 22.99 -1.74
C MET A 171 1.58 23.08 -0.92
N PHE A 172 2.60 23.70 -1.52
CA PHE A 172 3.98 23.67 -1.02
C PHE A 172 4.12 24.44 0.30
N GLU A 173 3.38 25.52 0.45
CA GLU A 173 3.38 26.37 1.63
C GLU A 173 2.78 25.64 2.84
N GLU A 174 1.68 24.92 2.65
CA GLU A 174 1.06 24.07 3.67
C GLU A 174 1.94 22.87 4.03
N ALA A 175 2.58 22.25 3.03
CA ALA A 175 3.55 21.19 3.27
C ALA A 175 4.74 21.69 4.10
N GLU A 176 5.26 22.89 3.81
CA GLU A 176 6.36 23.48 4.58
C GLU A 176 5.97 23.73 6.05
N GLY A 177 4.74 24.18 6.29
CA GLY A 177 4.22 24.38 7.64
C GLY A 177 4.25 23.10 8.47
N LEU A 178 3.88 21.96 7.89
CA LEU A 178 3.92 20.64 8.53
C LEU A 178 5.36 20.12 8.72
N LEU A 179 6.28 20.44 7.81
CA LEU A 179 7.69 20.01 7.90
C LEU A 179 8.54 20.87 8.85
N ALA A 180 8.03 22.04 9.27
CA ALA A 180 8.73 22.96 10.17
C ALA A 180 8.64 22.60 11.64
N THR A 181 7.72 21.74 12.02
CA THR A 181 7.64 21.20 13.37
C THR A 181 8.73 20.17 13.62
N GLN A 182 9.05 19.92 14.88
CA GLN A 182 10.02 18.91 15.27
C GLN A 182 9.50 17.50 14.98
N PHE A 183 10.34 16.66 14.37
CA PHE A 183 10.10 15.23 14.20
C PHE A 183 11.10 14.42 15.05
N GLU A 184 10.73 13.19 15.38
CA GLU A 184 11.64 12.19 15.92
C GLU A 184 12.80 11.91 14.96
N GLU A 185 13.95 11.54 15.53
CA GLU A 185 15.22 11.40 14.81
C GLU A 185 15.12 10.44 13.61
N GLU A 186 14.30 9.38 13.73
CA GLU A 186 14.11 8.39 12.68
C GLU A 186 13.48 8.96 11.40
N PHE A 187 12.67 10.02 11.50
CA PHE A 187 12.03 10.67 10.34
C PHE A 187 12.89 11.76 9.70
N MET A 188 13.92 12.27 10.40
CA MET A 188 14.64 13.48 9.99
C MET A 188 15.26 13.37 8.59
N LYS A 189 15.72 12.17 8.18
CA LYS A 189 16.23 11.96 6.82
C LYS A 189 15.13 12.11 5.77
N ALA A 190 13.96 11.52 6.00
CA ALA A 190 12.81 11.62 5.09
C ALA A 190 12.27 13.06 5.04
N VAL A 191 12.16 13.72 6.19
CA VAL A 191 11.79 15.14 6.31
C VAL A 191 12.74 16.01 5.48
N GLY A 192 14.05 15.82 5.58
CA GLY A 192 15.04 16.58 4.81
C GLY A 192 14.89 16.41 3.30
N ILE A 193 14.63 15.18 2.85
CA ILE A 193 14.41 14.87 1.43
C ILE A 193 13.11 15.55 0.93
N ILE A 194 12.00 15.34 1.63
CA ILE A 194 10.69 15.88 1.26
C ILE A 194 10.72 17.41 1.27
N ARG A 195 11.32 18.02 2.31
CA ARG A 195 11.51 19.47 2.39
C ARG A 195 12.34 20.02 1.25
N SER A 196 13.42 19.35 0.84
CA SER A 196 14.21 19.78 -0.31
C SER A 196 13.40 19.74 -1.61
N LEU A 197 12.59 18.69 -1.83
CA LEU A 197 11.69 18.62 -2.98
C LEU A 197 10.61 19.72 -2.93
N ASN A 198 10.07 20.00 -1.74
CA ASN A 198 9.08 21.04 -1.49
C ASN A 198 9.60 22.43 -1.86
N GLN A 199 10.81 22.78 -1.39
CA GLN A 199 11.47 24.06 -1.69
C GLN A 199 11.76 24.26 -3.19
N ASN A 200 12.01 23.16 -3.91
CA ASN A 200 12.17 23.18 -5.37
C ASN A 200 10.82 23.17 -6.13
N ARG A 201 9.69 23.21 -5.43
CA ARG A 201 8.32 23.09 -5.97
C ARG A 201 8.14 21.86 -6.86
N ASN A 202 8.85 20.78 -6.53
CA ASN A 202 8.68 19.51 -7.20
C ASN A 202 7.47 18.81 -6.60
N ALA A 203 6.43 18.55 -7.40
CA ALA A 203 5.23 17.83 -6.96
C ALA A 203 5.32 16.32 -7.20
N ALA A 204 6.30 15.82 -7.95
CA ALA A 204 6.42 14.39 -8.21
C ALA A 204 6.92 13.64 -6.97
N VAL A 205 6.39 12.44 -6.73
CA VAL A 205 6.99 11.49 -5.77
C VAL A 205 8.40 11.10 -6.21
N ALA A 206 9.27 10.86 -5.24
CA ALA A 206 10.67 10.54 -5.50
C ALA A 206 11.13 9.34 -4.67
N GLU A 207 12.16 8.65 -5.17
CA GLU A 207 12.85 7.63 -4.40
C GLU A 207 13.76 8.28 -3.36
N MET A 208 13.61 7.87 -2.10
CA MET A 208 14.44 8.31 -0.98
C MET A 208 15.75 7.52 -0.96
N LYS A 209 16.86 8.24 -1.17
CA LYS A 209 18.21 7.67 -1.13
C LYS A 209 18.90 8.08 0.17
N PHE A 210 18.90 7.17 1.14
CA PHE A 210 19.63 7.34 2.39
C PHE A 210 21.11 7.01 2.13
N ARG A 211 21.89 8.03 1.76
CA ARG A 211 23.35 7.94 1.69
C ARG A 211 23.97 8.04 3.09
#